data_AF-A0A257LE26-F1
#
_entry.id   AF-A0A257LE26-F1
#
_cell.length_a   1.000
_cell.length_b   1.000
_cell.length_c   1.000
_cell.angle_alpha   90.00
_cell.angle_beta   90.00
_cell.angle_gamma   90.00
#
_symmetry.space_group_name_H-M   'P 1'
#
loop_
_entity.id
_entity.type
_entity.pdbx_description
1 polymer ?
#
loop_
_entity_poly.entity_id
_entity_poly.type
_entity_poly.pdbx_seq_one_letter_code
_entity_poly.pdbx_strand_id
1 'polypeptide(L)' 'MPWVLKFNTYDLYTKSHEAPDVTKLKPYYEELIREFFPEKVRW' A
#
# COMPACT_ATOMS: atom_id res chain seq x y z
N MET A 1 20.38 -6.31 5.76
CA MET A 1 18.94 -5.93 5.74
C MET A 1 18.53 -5.37 4.38
N PRO A 2 18.64 -6.13 3.28
CA PRO A 2 18.40 -5.60 1.93
C PRO A 2 16.94 -5.20 1.67
N TRP A 3 15.97 -5.94 2.24
CA TRP A 3 14.55 -5.69 2.04
C TRP A 3 14.04 -4.40 2.67
N VAL A 4 14.58 -4.02 3.83
CA VAL A 4 14.22 -2.77 4.52
C VAL A 4 14.68 -1.55 3.71
N LEU A 5 15.90 -1.59 3.16
CA LEU A 5 16.42 -0.51 2.33
C LEU A 5 15.63 -0.36 1.03
N LYS A 6 15.26 -1.48 0.40
CA LYS A 6 14.45 -1.47 -0.83
C LYS A 6 13.03 -0.96 -0.61
N PHE A 7 12.43 -1.23 0.55
CA PHE A 7 11.13 -0.65 0.90
C PHE A 7 11.24 0.86 1.19
N ASN A 8 12.30 1.27 1.88
CA ASN A 8 12.51 2.66 2.29
C ASN A 8 12.55 3.64 1.10
N THR A 9 13.11 3.24 -0.04
CA THR A 9 13.13 4.11 -1.24
C THR A 9 11.72 4.47 -1.72
N TYR A 10 10.76 3.53 -1.64
CA TYR A 10 9.39 3.83 -2.03
C TYR A 10 8.72 4.73 -0.98
N ASP A 11 8.86 4.44 0.31
CA ASP A 11 8.27 5.29 1.37
C ASP A 11 8.81 6.73 1.35
N LEU A 12 10.11 6.91 1.08
CA LEU A 12 10.74 8.22 1.15
C LEU A 12 10.46 9.06 -0.10
N TYR A 13 10.56 8.47 -1.28
CA TYR A 13 10.57 9.22 -2.54
C TYR A 13 9.22 9.26 -3.27
N THR A 14 8.21 8.50 -2.85
CA THR A 14 6.86 8.58 -3.44
C THR A 14 5.96 9.62 -2.75
N LYS A 15 6.44 10.25 -1.67
CA LYS A 15 5.75 11.35 -0.98
C LYS A 15 5.70 12.60 -1.88
N SER A 16 4.61 12.73 -2.62
CA SER A 16 4.32 13.90 -3.46
C SER A 16 3.33 14.84 -2.77
N HIS A 17 3.30 16.10 -3.22
CA HIS A 17 2.28 17.06 -2.78
C HIS A 17 0.90 16.74 -3.36
N GLU A 18 0.85 16.07 -4.50
CA GLU A 18 -0.40 15.64 -5.14
C GLU A 18 -0.88 14.31 -4.54
N ALA A 19 -2.12 14.29 -4.07
CA ALA A 19 -2.75 13.09 -3.56
C ALA A 19 -3.11 12.14 -4.71
N PRO A 20 -2.82 10.82 -4.59
CA PRO A 20 -3.21 9.87 -5.61
C PRO A 20 -4.74 9.72 -5.68
N ASP A 21 -5.24 9.35 -6.86
CA ASP A 21 -6.67 9.10 -7.08
C ASP A 21 -7.11 7.79 -6.39
N VAL A 22 -7.63 7.94 -5.16
CA VAL A 22 -8.08 6.83 -4.32
C VAL A 22 -9.18 6.01 -5.00
N THR A 23 -10.06 6.64 -5.78
CA THR A 23 -11.21 5.96 -6.40
C THR A 23 -10.78 4.93 -7.42
N LYS A 24 -9.75 5.26 -8.22
CA LYS A 24 -9.18 4.35 -9.21
C LYS A 24 -8.33 3.24 -8.60
N LEU A 25 -7.64 3.54 -7.50
CA LEU A 25 -6.71 2.61 -6.85
C LEU A 25 -7.41 1.63 -5.90
N LYS A 26 -8.55 2.03 -5.32
CA LYS A 26 -9.32 1.22 -4.38
C LYS A 26 -9.58 -0.22 -4.84
N PRO A 27 -10.12 -0.50 -6.06
CA PRO A 27 -10.43 -1.88 -6.45
C PRO A 27 -9.19 -2.78 -6.45
N TYR A 28 -8.05 -2.27 -6.93
CA TYR A 28 -6.79 -3.01 -6.95
C TYR A 28 -6.29 -3.37 -5.55
N TYR A 29 -6.29 -2.41 -4.62
CA TYR A 29 -5.86 -2.70 -3.24
C TYR A 29 -6.86 -3.56 -2.48
N GLU A 30 -8.16 -3.45 -2.77
CA GLU A 30 -9.19 -4.27 -2.15
C GLU A 30 -9.06 -5.76 -2.52
N GLU A 31 -8.69 -6.06 -3.76
CA GLU A 31 -8.36 -7.43 -4.20
C GLU A 31 -7.15 -7.99 -3.43
N LEU A 32 -6.06 -7.22 -3.32
CA LEU A 32 -4.87 -7.62 -2.56
C LEU A 32 -5.19 -7.83 -1.08
N ILE A 33 -5.99 -6.94 -0.47
CA ILE A 33 -6.37 -7.08 0.93
C ILE A 33 -7.14 -8.38 1.15
N ARG A 34 -8.06 -8.74 0.24
CA ARG A 34 -8.80 -10.02 0.32
C ARG A 34 -7.91 -11.25 0.13
N GLU A 35 -6.86 -11.15 -0.68
CA GLU A 35 -5.92 -12.25 -0.90
C GLU A 35 -5.03 -12.50 0.33
N PHE A 36 -4.53 -11.43 0.96
CA PHE A 36 -3.53 -11.53 2.02
C PHE A 36 -4.10 -11.46 3.45
N PHE A 37 -5.32 -10.95 3.65
CA PHE A 37 -5.91 -10.73 4.97
C PHE A 37 -7.31 -11.35 5.12
N PRO A 38 -7.71 -11.73 6.35
CA PRO A 38 -9.08 -12.16 6.65
C PRO A 38 -10.05 -10.96 6.61
N GLU A 39 -11.33 -11.22 6.36
CA GLU A 39 -12.38 -10.18 6.28
C GLU A 39 -12.50 -9.30 7.54
N LYS A 40 -12.18 -9.86 8.71
CA LYS A 40 -12.17 -9.13 9.98
C LYS A 40 -10.81 -9.27 10.63
N VAL A 41 -10.12 -8.15 10.78
CA VAL A 41 -8.90 -8.02 11.56
C VAL A 41 -9.27 -7.57 12.97
N ARG A 42 -8.71 -8.22 14.00
CA ARG A 42 -8.81 -7.78 15.38
C ARG A 42 -7.64 -6.85 15.66
N TRP A 43 -7.94 -5.56 15.72
CA TRP A 43 -6.99 -4.47 15.94
C TRP A 43 -6.76 -4.24 17.43
#